data_AF-A0A453LWA4-F1
#
_entry.id   AF-A0A453LWA4-F1
#
_cell.length_a   1.000
_cell.length_b   1.000
_cell.length_c   1.000
_cell.angle_alpha   90.00
_cell.angle_beta   90.00
_cell.angle_gamma   90.00
#
_symmetry.space_group_name_H-M   'P 1'
#
loop_
_entity.id
_entity.type
_entity.pdbx_description
1 polymer ?
#
loop_
_entity_poly.entity_id
_entity_poly.type
_entity_poly.pdbx_seq_one_letter_code
_entity_poly.pdbx_strand_id
1 'polypeptide(L)'
;MVSLRGPSGNKWPVELAKISGELCFARGWKEFLSDHRVGYGYLLVFRYDGQSQFSVTVFLPSSCEAPYASLAQPQHKDIDVAREEEKGLISTNVDDTVPQEDARSGTSVDGTP
;
A
#
# COMPACT_ATOMS: atom_id res chain seq x y z
N MET A 1 1.36 -5.66 0.83
CA MET A 1 0.11 -6.42 0.53
C MET A 1 0.26 -7.84 1.07
N VAL A 2 -0.82 -8.41 1.59
CA VAL A 2 -0.92 -9.81 2.00
C VAL A 2 -2.04 -10.49 1.22
N SER A 3 -2.05 -11.82 1.22
CA SER A 3 -3.14 -12.60 0.64
C SER A 3 -3.82 -13.45 1.71
N LEU A 4 -5.13 -13.25 1.86
CA LEU A 4 -5.99 -14.04 2.74
C LEU A 4 -6.63 -15.15 1.93
N ARG A 5 -6.33 -16.40 2.26
CA ARG A 5 -7.00 -17.59 1.70
C ARG A 5 -8.19 -17.96 2.58
N GLY A 6 -9.40 -17.79 2.05
CA GLY A 6 -10.63 -18.12 2.77
C GLY A 6 -10.92 -19.62 2.83
N PRO A 7 -11.97 -20.04 3.56
CA PRO A 7 -12.39 -21.45 3.64
C PRO A 7 -12.76 -22.07 2.29
N SER A 8 -13.18 -21.25 1.31
CA SER A 8 -13.43 -21.70 -0.07
C SER A 8 -12.16 -22.08 -0.84
N GLY A 9 -10.98 -21.75 -0.30
CA GLY A 9 -9.69 -21.87 -0.96
C GLY A 9 -9.33 -20.70 -1.88
N ASN A 10 -10.29 -19.81 -2.18
CA ASN A 10 -10.07 -18.57 -2.92
C ASN A 10 -9.20 -17.59 -2.12
N LYS A 11 -8.63 -16.60 -2.81
CA LYS A 11 -7.70 -15.62 -2.23
C LYS A 11 -8.23 -14.19 -2.38
N TRP A 12 -8.09 -13.41 -1.32
CA TRP A 12 -8.38 -11.98 -1.29
C TRP A 12 -7.07 -11.20 -1.04
N PRO A 13 -6.67 -10.31 -1.96
CA PRO A 13 -5.57 -9.39 -1.71
C PRO A 13 -6.03 -8.33 -0.70
N VAL A 14 -5.24 -8.16 0.36
CA VAL A 14 -5.53 -7.20 1.42
C VAL A 14 -4.29 -6.38 1.72
N GLU A 15 -4.46 -5.08 1.86
CA GLU A 15 -3.40 -4.18 2.24
C GLU A 15 -3.22 -4.12 3.74
N LEU A 16 -1.97 -3.96 4.15
CA LEU A 16 -1.62 -3.65 5.52
C LEU A 16 -1.27 -2.18 5.59
N ALA A 17 -1.85 -1.47 6.54
CA ALA A 17 -1.54 -0.08 6.83
C ALA A 17 -1.16 0.05 8.30
N LYS A 18 -0.26 1.00 8.60
CA LYS A 18 0.03 1.39 9.97
C LYS A 18 -0.91 2.53 10.37
N ILE A 19 -1.89 2.25 11.23
CA ILE A 19 -2.89 3.22 11.67
C ILE A 19 -2.68 3.44 13.17
N SER A 20 -2.40 4.68 13.58
CA SER A 20 -2.17 5.02 15.00
C SER A 20 -1.10 4.17 15.70
N GLY A 21 -0.08 3.72 14.96
CA GLY A 21 0.99 2.87 15.48
C GLY A 21 0.77 1.37 15.33
N GLU A 22 -0.45 0.93 15.01
CA GLU A 22 -0.83 -0.48 14.90
C GLU A 22 -0.89 -0.94 13.44
N LEU A 23 -0.63 -2.23 13.20
CA LEU A 23 -0.71 -2.82 11.88
C LEU A 23 -2.12 -3.36 11.64
N CYS A 24 -2.84 -2.77 10.69
CA CYS A 24 -4.24 -3.09 10.42
C CYS A 24 -4.43 -3.62 8.99
N PHE A 25 -5.37 -4.54 8.80
CA PHE A 25 -5.92 -4.83 7.49
C PHE A 25 -6.75 -3.63 7.01
N ALA A 26 -6.44 -3.12 5.82
CA ALA A 26 -7.02 -1.91 5.25
C ALA A 26 -7.81 -2.22 3.97
N ARG A 27 -7.36 -1.72 2.81
CA ARG A 27 -8.01 -1.98 1.52
C ARG A 27 -8.10 -3.49 1.25
N GLY A 28 -9.25 -3.97 0.78
CA GLY A 28 -9.53 -5.40 0.56
C GLY A 28 -10.12 -6.13 1.79
N TRP A 29 -10.03 -5.54 2.99
CA TRP A 29 -10.53 -6.17 4.21
C TRP A 29 -12.06 -6.25 4.24
N LYS A 30 -12.74 -5.16 3.84
CA LYS A 30 -14.20 -5.09 3.84
C LYS A 30 -14.80 -6.08 2.85
N GLU A 31 -14.17 -6.25 1.70
CA GLU A 31 -14.53 -7.21 0.66
C GLU A 31 -14.44 -8.63 1.20
N PHE A 32 -13.32 -8.97 1.86
CA PHE A 32 -13.15 -10.27 2.51
C PHE A 32 -14.27 -10.55 3.52
N LEU A 33 -14.59 -9.58 4.40
CA LEU A 33 -15.67 -9.74 5.38
C LEU A 33 -17.05 -9.90 4.72
N SER A 34 -17.33 -9.10 3.70
CA SER A 34 -18.60 -9.11 2.98
C SER A 34 -18.82 -10.44 2.24
N ASP A 35 -17.82 -10.92 1.50
CA ASP A 35 -17.93 -12.14 0.70
C ASP A 35 -18.12 -13.39 1.58
N HIS A 36 -17.52 -13.40 2.79
CA HIS A 36 -17.69 -14.45 3.78
C HIS A 36 -18.87 -14.21 4.73
N ARG A 37 -19.67 -13.14 4.52
CA ARG A 37 -20.81 -12.75 5.38
C ARG A 37 -20.46 -12.66 6.87
N VAL A 38 -19.24 -12.23 7.16
CA VAL A 38 -18.75 -12.08 8.52
C VAL A 38 -19.42 -10.87 9.16
N GLY A 39 -20.06 -11.11 10.31
CA GLY A 39 -20.68 -10.08 11.12
C GLY A 39 -20.05 -9.94 12.50
N TYR A 40 -20.70 -9.16 13.35
CA TYR A 40 -20.32 -9.04 14.77
C TYR A 40 -20.41 -10.40 15.49
N GLY A 41 -19.46 -10.66 16.38
CA GLY A 41 -19.41 -11.89 17.19
C GLY A 41 -18.82 -13.11 16.48
N TYR A 42 -18.48 -13.00 15.19
CA TYR A 42 -17.78 -14.05 14.46
C TYR A 42 -16.32 -14.11 14.92
N LEU A 43 -15.77 -15.32 14.95
CA LEU A 43 -14.37 -15.56 15.26
C LEU A 43 -13.61 -15.93 13.98
N LEU A 44 -12.51 -15.22 13.72
CA LEU A 44 -11.63 -15.48 12.59
C LEU A 44 -10.27 -15.95 13.12
N VAL A 45 -9.83 -17.11 12.64
CA VAL A 45 -8.51 -17.66 12.97
C VAL A 45 -7.60 -17.52 11.76
N PHE A 46 -6.50 -16.80 11.94
CA PHE A 46 -5.49 -16.58 10.91
C PHE A 46 -4.30 -17.50 11.16
N ARG A 47 -3.98 -18.35 10.19
CA ARG A 47 -2.73 -19.13 10.17
C ARG A 47 -1.79 -18.52 9.16
N TYR A 48 -0.60 -18.13 9.61
CA TYR A 48 0.44 -17.65 8.70
C TYR A 48 1.08 -18.82 7.96
N ASP A 49 0.99 -18.80 6.62
CA ASP A 49 1.51 -19.85 5.75
C ASP A 49 2.89 -19.47 5.15
N GLY A 50 3.49 -18.36 5.59
CA GLY A 50 4.70 -17.80 4.99
C GLY A 50 4.41 -16.87 3.81
N GLN A 51 5.45 -16.18 3.31
CA GLN A 51 5.39 -15.36 2.09
C GLN A 51 4.18 -14.40 2.04
N SER A 52 3.90 -13.71 3.14
CA SER A 52 2.77 -12.76 3.23
C SER A 52 1.40 -13.38 2.91
N GLN A 53 1.22 -14.68 3.18
CA GLN A 53 -0.05 -15.40 3.03
C GLN A 53 -0.59 -15.89 4.37
N PHE A 54 -1.90 -15.82 4.51
CA PHE A 54 -2.62 -16.35 5.66
C PHE A 54 -3.80 -17.21 5.19
N SER A 55 -3.94 -18.40 5.75
CA SER A 55 -5.20 -19.15 5.68
C SER A 55 -6.13 -18.68 6.79
N VAL A 56 -7.41 -18.48 6.47
CA VAL A 56 -8.42 -17.98 7.40
C VAL A 56 -9.52 -19.01 7.57
N THR A 57 -9.81 -19.37 8.82
CA THR A 57 -11.01 -20.13 9.19
C THR A 57 -12.03 -19.18 9.82
N VAL A 58 -13.30 -19.32 9.43
CA VAL A 58 -14.40 -18.46 9.88
C VAL A 58 -15.35 -19.29 10.75
N PHE A 59 -15.60 -18.83 11.96
CA PHE A 59 -16.54 -19.44 12.90
C PHE A 59 -17.71 -18.49 13.15
N LEU A 60 -18.90 -19.07 13.22
CA LEU A 60 -20.11 -18.41 13.71
C LEU A 60 -19.93 -17.98 15.17
N PRO A 61 -20.77 -17.07 15.69
CA PRO A 61 -20.77 -16.72 17.11
C PRO A 61 -20.98 -17.92 18.05
N SER A 62 -21.57 -19.01 17.55
CA SER A 62 -21.69 -20.28 18.29
C SER A 62 -20.39 -21.09 18.37
N SER A 63 -19.27 -20.57 17.85
CA SER A 63 -17.98 -21.26 17.73
C SER A 63 -17.98 -22.49 16.80
N CYS A 64 -19.04 -22.70 16.03
CA CYS A 64 -19.07 -23.67 14.93
C CYS A 64 -18.50 -23.03 13.65
N GLU A 65 -17.82 -23.80 12.81
CA GLU A 65 -17.37 -23.31 11.50
C GLU A 65 -18.57 -22.81 10.67
N ALA A 66 -18.39 -21.68 9.98
CA ALA A 66 -19.43 -21.08 9.16
C ALA A 66 -19.60 -21.87 7.85
N PRO A 67 -20.69 -22.61 7.64
CA PRO A 67 -20.80 -23.55 6.53
C PRO A 67 -20.77 -22.86 5.16
N TYR A 68 -21.37 -21.66 5.07
CA TYR A 68 -21.42 -20.87 3.84
C TYR A 68 -20.11 -20.13 3.53
N ALA A 69 -19.16 -20.03 4.46
CA ALA A 69 -17.89 -19.35 4.22
C ALA A 69 -17.05 -20.09 3.14
N SER A 70 -17.27 -21.39 2.99
CA SER A 70 -16.72 -22.23 1.91
C SER A 70 -17.24 -21.88 0.51
N LEU A 71 -18.31 -21.07 0.42
CA LEU A 71 -18.92 -20.64 -0.84
C LEU A 71 -18.49 -19.23 -1.25
N ALA A 72 -17.67 -18.55 -0.44
CA ALA A 72 -17.25 -17.19 -0.70
C ALA A 72 -16.42 -17.10 -1.99
N GLN A 73 -16.79 -16.15 -2.85
CA GLN A 73 -16.07 -15.82 -4.07
C GLN A 73 -15.67 -14.36 -4.05
N PRO A 74 -14.44 -14.01 -4.48
CA PRO A 74 -14.03 -12.63 -4.62
C PRO A 74 -14.91 -11.95 -5.68
N GLN A 75 -15.65 -10.91 -5.28
CA GLN A 75 -16.36 -10.09 -6.25
C GLN A 75 -15.35 -9.19 -6.98
N HIS A 76 -15.29 -9.29 -8.32
CA HIS A 76 -14.42 -8.44 -9.14
C HIS A 76 -14.91 -6.99 -9.05
N LYS A 77 -14.20 -6.15 -8.31
CA LYS A 77 -14.24 -4.71 -8.47
C LYS A 77 -12.82 -4.30 -8.79
N ASP A 78 -12.63 -3.69 -9.95
CA ASP A 78 -11.32 -3.28 -10.43
C ASP A 78 -10.62 -2.45 -9.33
N ILE A 79 -9.54 -3.01 -8.79
CA ILE A 79 -8.67 -2.28 -7.87
C ILE A 79 -7.78 -1.45 -8.78
N ASP A 80 -8.07 -0.15 -8.91
CA ASP A 80 -7.17 0.79 -9.55
C ASP A 80 -5.86 0.84 -8.76
N VAL A 81 -4.87 0.06 -9.22
CA VAL A 81 -3.51 0.10 -8.72
C VAL A 81 -2.87 1.37 -9.28
N ALA A 82 -3.04 2.49 -8.59
CA ALA A 82 -2.19 3.65 -8.78
C ALA A 82 -0.76 3.24 -8.34
N ARG A 83 0.02 2.83 -9.33
CA ARG A 83 1.47 2.68 -9.25
C ARG A 83 2.05 4.09 -9.19
N GLU A 84 2.39 4.58 -8.00
CA GLU A 84 3.27 5.74 -7.89
C GLU A 84 4.67 5.30 -8.33
N GLU A 85 4.95 5.44 -9.62
CA GLU A 85 6.32 5.40 -10.12
C GLU A 85 7.03 6.69 -9.74
N GLU A 86 8.10 6.55 -8.96
CA GLU A 86 9.13 7.56 -8.88
C GLU A 86 9.69 7.79 -10.30
N LYS A 87 9.38 8.95 -10.89
CA LYS A 87 10.11 9.48 -12.05
C LYS A 87 10.47 10.93 -11.79
N GLY A 88 11.75 11.12 -11.50
CA GLY A 88 12.37 12.43 -11.50
C GLY A 88 12.17 13.14 -12.84
N LEU A 89 11.88 14.43 -12.74
CA LEU A 89 11.98 15.38 -13.84
C LEU A 89 12.95 16.47 -13.39
N ILE A 90 14.21 16.25 -13.74
CA ILE A 90 15.10 17.35 -14.10
C ILE A 90 14.47 18.11 -15.27
N SER A 91 14.26 19.41 -15.08
CA SER A 91 14.29 20.39 -16.17
C SER A 91 14.54 21.77 -15.56
N THR A 92 15.80 22.15 -15.44
CA THR A 92 16.19 23.56 -15.37
C THR A 92 16.47 23.99 -16.80
N ASN A 93 15.63 24.86 -17.36
CA ASN A 93 15.99 25.70 -18.49
C ASN A 93 15.13 26.96 -18.46
N VAL A 94 15.77 28.11 -18.28
CA VAL A 94 15.36 29.37 -18.92
C VAL A 94 16.66 30.07 -19.36
N ASP A 95 16.98 29.87 -20.63
CA ASP A 95 17.76 30.78 -21.49
C ASP A 95 17.05 32.16 -21.46
N ASP A 96 17.66 33.34 -21.52
CA ASP A 96 18.72 33.78 -22.43
C ASP A 96 19.03 35.28 -22.13
N THR A 97 20.07 35.87 -22.76
CA THR A 97 20.39 37.32 -22.90
C THR A 97 21.32 37.91 -21.82
N VAL A 98 22.52 38.50 -22.06
CA VAL A 98 23.26 38.98 -23.25
C VAL A 98 24.77 39.06 -22.90
N PRO A 99 25.69 38.99 -23.88
CA PRO A 99 27.15 38.98 -23.66
C PRO A 99 27.76 40.39 -23.56
N GLN A 100 28.79 40.56 -22.74
CA GLN A 100 29.78 41.60 -22.96
C GLN A 100 31.16 41.23 -22.40
N GLU A 101 32.12 41.12 -23.31
CA GLU A 101 33.54 40.98 -23.03
C GLU A 101 34.12 42.36 -22.69
N ASP A 102 35.06 42.44 -21.74
CA ASP A 102 36.26 43.26 -21.89
C ASP A 102 37.28 42.93 -20.79
N ALA A 103 38.50 42.63 -21.25
CA ALA A 103 39.66 42.32 -20.44
C ALA A 103 40.31 43.58 -19.85
N ARG A 104 40.88 43.46 -18.64
CA ARG A 104 42.15 44.08 -18.14
C ARG A 104 42.24 43.79 -16.63
N SER A 105 43.08 42.85 -16.20
CA SER A 105 44.49 43.03 -15.82
C SER A 105 44.73 44.04 -14.68
N GLY A 106 45.24 43.55 -13.54
CA GLY A 106 46.16 44.34 -12.70
C GLY A 106 45.86 44.45 -11.20
N THR A 107 46.62 43.67 -10.41
CA THR A 107 47.37 44.04 -9.17
C THR A 107 46.67 44.67 -7.94
N SER A 108 46.72 43.89 -6.82
CA SER A 108 47.24 44.21 -5.47
C SER A 108 47.30 45.69 -5.02
N VAL A 109 46.72 46.02 -3.86
CA VAL A 109 47.43 46.37 -2.59
C VAL A 109 46.46 46.60 -1.41
N ASP A 110 46.86 46.04 -0.27
CA ASP A 110 46.81 46.45 1.15
C ASP A 110 45.91 47.61 1.67
N GLY A 111 45.49 47.50 2.94
CA GLY A 111 45.12 48.65 3.77
C GLY A 111 43.95 48.46 4.75
N THR A 112 44.29 48.12 6.01
CA THR A 112 43.51 48.33 7.26
C THR A 112 43.23 49.83 7.53
N PRO A 113 42.49 50.29 8.57
CA PRO A 113 42.35 49.77 9.96
C PRO A 113 40.99 49.17 10.32
#